data_AF-A0A534AWX8-F1
#
_entry.id   AF-A0A534AWX8-F1
#
_cell.length_a   1.000
_cell.length_b   1.000
_cell.length_c   1.000
_cell.angle_alpha   90.00
_cell.angle_beta   90.00
_cell.angle_gamma   90.00
#
_symmetry.space_group_name_H-M   'P 1'
#
loop_
_entity.id
_entity.type
_entity.pdbx_description
1 polymer ?
#
loop_
_entity_poly.entity_id
_entity_poly.type
_entity_poly.pdbx_seq_one_letter_code
_entity_poly.pdbx_strand_id
1 'polypeptide(L)'
;MSKIIPSALAATLAALIVACGGGSGSSGNMSNLTPVLATGTITGFGSIYVNGVHFQTSSATIRKNGQTVAESQLAVGEVARVKGEKNDTDGTGVADSIDVDESVVGPIAAIDTTNSVVTVLGQTVKINTGTSFSMDVQPASLAGLKVGDVIRVSGVIDSSGNIVASRIERTGASAELQVLGTVASLDMTAHTFKINALVVNYSSANLTGFASGQPSDGDLVEVQGTMFDATTMTLTATHVARQQSEQEEAGSDEMEREGLITRFASATDFDVAGKPVTTSSSTVYRNGTAADLALNAKVEVEGTLNSSNVLVASVVTFHHNGRIELESTATALDATAGTLTVLGVQVTVTSTTRFEDKSATAMEKFNLSNIMVGDTVEVRGFESPAGSGKVVATRIERQPASTTVTVNGPFTAGTSPDFTVLGITIDASSATIKGLGDMTLTLADFLTQAVGHSVEVSGTLSGMTVMASEIRIDQHSERDNGDD
;
A
#
# COMPACT_ATOMS: atom_id res chain seq x y z
N MET A 1 -50.32 -74.45 4.50
CA MET A 1 -49.69 -73.62 5.54
C MET A 1 -50.35 -72.24 5.45
N SER A 2 -51.47 -71.97 6.14
CA SER A 2 -51.56 -71.42 7.52
C SER A 2 -50.76 -70.11 7.67
N LYS A 3 -51.27 -68.93 8.04
CA LYS A 3 -52.60 -68.37 8.42
C LYS A 3 -52.44 -66.82 8.53
N ILE A 4 -53.41 -66.03 8.01
CA ILE A 4 -54.16 -64.88 8.63
C ILE A 4 -53.34 -63.66 9.16
N ILE A 5 -53.36 -62.44 8.56
CA ILE A 5 -54.34 -61.28 8.53
C ILE A 5 -54.46 -60.53 9.90
N PRO A 6 -54.81 -59.20 10.07
CA PRO A 6 -55.05 -58.02 9.19
C PRO A 6 -54.27 -56.73 9.63
N SER A 7 -54.43 -55.56 8.99
CA SER A 7 -55.12 -54.34 9.55
C SER A 7 -54.95 -53.20 8.53
N ALA A 8 -56.00 -52.63 7.93
CA ALA A 8 -56.94 -51.63 8.45
C ALA A 8 -56.66 -50.24 7.84
N LEU A 9 -57.55 -49.85 6.93
CA LEU A 9 -57.69 -48.56 6.26
C LEU A 9 -58.63 -47.68 7.10
N ALA A 10 -58.21 -46.48 7.54
CA ALA A 10 -59.09 -45.34 7.86
C ALA A 10 -58.31 -44.07 8.29
N ALA A 11 -58.95 -42.92 8.04
CA ALA A 11 -58.73 -41.54 8.52
C ALA A 11 -57.89 -40.60 7.61
N THR A 12 -58.50 -39.77 6.76
CA THR A 12 -59.08 -38.42 7.02
C THR A 12 -58.08 -37.41 7.61
N LEU A 13 -57.76 -36.33 6.88
CA LEU A 13 -58.43 -35.02 6.93
C LEU A 13 -57.53 -33.95 6.31
N ALA A 14 -58.11 -33.10 5.46
CA ALA A 14 -57.46 -31.93 4.90
C ALA A 14 -57.21 -30.85 5.97
N ALA A 15 -56.03 -30.24 5.94
CA ALA A 15 -55.80 -28.91 6.50
C ALA A 15 -54.99 -28.10 5.47
N LEU A 16 -55.70 -27.22 4.76
CA LEU A 16 -55.12 -26.13 3.99
C LEU A 16 -54.53 -25.13 4.98
N ILE A 17 -53.21 -24.98 5.00
CA ILE A 17 -52.56 -23.81 5.57
C ILE A 17 -51.92 -23.07 4.39
N VAL A 18 -52.57 -21.98 4.00
CA VAL A 18 -51.96 -20.92 3.22
C VAL A 18 -50.94 -20.25 4.12
N ALA A 19 -49.65 -20.50 3.88
CA ALA A 19 -48.57 -19.66 4.36
C ALA A 19 -48.09 -18.82 3.16
N CYS A 20 -48.42 -17.53 3.22
CA CYS A 20 -47.98 -16.51 2.29
C CYS A 20 -46.60 -16.00 2.73
N GLY A 21 -45.66 -15.91 1.79
CA GLY A 21 -44.59 -14.91 1.76
C GLY A 21 -43.36 -15.16 2.64
N GLY A 22 -42.18 -15.12 2.00
CA GLY A 22 -40.92 -14.92 2.73
C GLY A 22 -39.65 -15.30 1.98
N GLY A 23 -39.26 -14.49 1.00
CA GLY A 23 -37.85 -14.30 0.63
C GLY A 23 -37.11 -15.50 0.07
N SER A 24 -37.35 -15.80 -1.21
CA SER A 24 -36.32 -16.39 -2.07
C SER A 24 -35.10 -15.46 -2.05
N GLY A 25 -34.08 -15.81 -1.29
CA GLY A 25 -32.76 -15.20 -1.41
C GLY A 25 -32.35 -15.32 -2.86
N SER A 26 -32.27 -14.18 -3.54
CA SER A 26 -31.61 -14.11 -4.84
C SER A 26 -30.17 -14.52 -4.61
N SER A 27 -29.85 -15.77 -4.92
CA SER A 27 -28.55 -16.11 -5.46
C SER A 27 -28.39 -15.22 -6.68
N GLY A 28 -27.74 -14.07 -6.50
CA GLY A 28 -27.34 -13.23 -7.61
C GLY A 28 -26.60 -14.11 -8.60
N ASN A 29 -27.01 -14.04 -9.86
CA ASN A 29 -26.31 -14.69 -10.95
C ASN A 29 -24.83 -14.26 -10.91
N MET A 30 -23.96 -15.13 -10.40
CA MET A 30 -22.51 -15.05 -10.56
C MET A 30 -22.19 -15.41 -12.01
N SER A 31 -22.45 -14.50 -12.96
CA SER A 31 -22.27 -14.78 -14.39
C SER A 31 -21.16 -13.97 -15.07
N ASN A 32 -20.41 -13.16 -14.32
CA ASN A 32 -19.34 -12.30 -14.86
C ASN A 32 -18.06 -12.36 -14.00
N LEU A 33 -17.66 -13.54 -13.53
CA LEU A 33 -16.40 -13.71 -12.83
C LEU A 33 -15.28 -14.08 -13.81
N THR A 34 -14.20 -13.31 -13.79
CA THR A 34 -12.98 -13.50 -14.58
C THR A 34 -11.85 -13.93 -13.66
N PRO A 35 -11.12 -15.01 -13.97
CA PRO A 35 -9.91 -15.36 -13.25
C PRO A 35 -8.92 -14.20 -13.25
N VAL A 36 -8.34 -13.89 -12.09
CA VAL A 36 -7.39 -12.79 -11.90
C VAL A 36 -6.22 -13.19 -11.01
N LEU A 37 -5.04 -12.71 -11.38
CA LEU A 37 -3.88 -12.58 -10.48
C LEU A 37 -3.63 -11.09 -10.21
N ALA A 38 -3.88 -10.65 -8.98
CA ALA A 38 -3.65 -9.27 -8.56
C ALA A 38 -2.47 -9.20 -7.61
N THR A 39 -1.48 -8.35 -7.91
CA THR A 39 -0.39 -8.01 -6.99
C THR A 39 -0.47 -6.54 -6.65
N GLY A 40 -0.55 -6.21 -5.37
CA GLY A 40 -0.60 -4.83 -4.91
C GLY A 40 -0.72 -4.67 -3.41
N THR A 41 -0.82 -3.42 -2.98
CA THR A 41 -0.83 -3.04 -1.57
C THR A 41 -2.23 -3.27 -0.99
N ILE A 42 -2.33 -3.91 0.18
CA ILE A 42 -3.58 -4.05 0.92
C ILE A 42 -4.00 -2.66 1.43
N THR A 43 -5.18 -2.18 1.04
CA THR A 43 -5.69 -0.85 1.43
C THR A 43 -6.74 -0.89 2.56
N GLY A 44 -7.32 -2.05 2.87
CA GLY A 44 -8.32 -2.17 3.94
C GLY A 44 -8.76 -3.62 4.23
N PHE A 45 -9.56 -3.79 5.30
CA PHE A 45 -10.05 -5.08 5.81
C PHE A 45 -11.57 -5.13 6.06
N GLY A 46 -12.10 -6.37 6.08
CA GLY A 46 -13.53 -6.68 6.03
C GLY A 46 -13.86 -7.82 5.04
N SER A 47 -12.87 -8.62 4.61
CA SER A 47 -12.48 -8.86 3.19
C SER A 47 -11.35 -7.88 2.79
N ILE A 48 -10.40 -8.29 1.94
CA ILE A 48 -9.22 -7.47 1.62
C ILE A 48 -9.47 -6.59 0.40
N TYR A 49 -8.90 -5.40 0.40
CA TYR A 49 -8.88 -4.51 -0.76
C TYR A 49 -7.46 -4.48 -1.32
N VAL A 50 -7.31 -4.84 -2.60
CA VAL A 50 -6.05 -4.80 -3.36
C VAL A 50 -6.37 -4.25 -4.74
N ASN A 51 -5.62 -3.26 -5.22
CA ASN A 51 -5.83 -2.65 -6.56
C ASN A 51 -7.27 -2.11 -6.76
N GLY A 52 -7.92 -1.69 -5.67
CA GLY A 52 -9.29 -1.21 -5.70
C GLY A 52 -10.38 -2.30 -5.84
N VAL A 53 -10.00 -3.58 -5.90
CA VAL A 53 -10.91 -4.74 -5.89
C VAL A 53 -11.14 -5.23 -4.47
N HIS A 54 -12.40 -5.48 -4.12
CA HIS A 54 -12.82 -6.01 -2.83
C HIS A 54 -12.93 -7.54 -2.88
N PHE A 55 -11.87 -8.24 -2.45
CA PHE A 55 -11.81 -9.70 -2.46
C PHE A 55 -12.36 -10.32 -1.17
N GLN A 56 -13.40 -11.12 -1.31
CA GLN A 56 -13.88 -12.00 -0.24
C GLN A 56 -12.83 -13.07 0.08
N THR A 57 -12.53 -13.22 1.37
CA THR A 57 -11.43 -14.07 1.86
C THR A 57 -11.91 -15.32 2.61
N SER A 58 -13.22 -15.52 2.76
CA SER A 58 -13.80 -16.54 3.65
C SER A 58 -13.38 -17.99 3.34
N SER A 59 -13.01 -18.26 2.10
CA SER A 59 -12.54 -19.57 1.62
C SER A 59 -11.08 -19.57 1.19
N ALA A 60 -10.40 -18.42 1.27
CA ALA A 60 -9.05 -18.25 0.75
C ALA A 60 -8.02 -18.98 1.63
N THR A 61 -7.01 -19.57 1.00
CA THR A 61 -5.78 -19.94 1.72
C THR A 61 -4.89 -18.73 1.85
N ILE A 62 -4.70 -18.23 3.06
CA ILE A 62 -3.86 -17.05 3.33
C ILE A 62 -2.49 -17.52 3.81
N ARG A 63 -1.42 -17.04 3.18
CA ARG A 63 -0.03 -17.26 3.62
C ARG A 63 0.69 -15.95 3.84
N LYS A 64 1.59 -15.96 4.80
CA LYS A 64 2.56 -14.90 5.06
C LYS A 64 3.94 -15.52 5.22
N ASN A 65 4.89 -15.16 4.35
CA ASN A 65 6.23 -15.77 4.28
C ASN A 65 6.18 -17.30 4.17
N GLY A 66 5.33 -17.79 3.27
CA GLY A 66 5.10 -19.22 3.05
C GLY A 66 4.30 -19.96 4.15
N GLN A 67 4.01 -19.34 5.29
CA GLN A 67 3.25 -19.96 6.39
C GLN A 67 1.77 -19.65 6.29
N THR A 68 0.89 -20.64 6.46
CA THR A 68 -0.56 -20.39 6.52
C THR A 68 -0.95 -19.61 7.77
N VAL A 69 -1.62 -18.49 7.59
CA VAL A 69 -2.02 -17.57 8.67
C VAL A 69 -3.51 -17.20 8.56
N ALA A 70 -4.04 -16.55 9.61
CA ALA A 70 -5.37 -15.95 9.57
C ALA A 70 -5.31 -14.55 8.92
N GLU A 71 -6.43 -14.06 8.40
CA GLU A 71 -6.56 -12.68 7.86
C GLU A 71 -6.09 -11.63 8.86
N SER A 72 -6.32 -11.83 10.16
CA SER A 72 -5.88 -10.93 11.25
C SER A 72 -4.36 -10.91 11.49
N GLN A 73 -3.57 -11.62 10.69
CA GLN A 73 -2.10 -11.52 10.69
C GLN A 73 -1.57 -10.70 9.52
N LEU A 74 -2.46 -10.30 8.60
CA LEU A 74 -2.17 -9.34 7.56
C LEU A 74 -2.40 -7.92 8.09
N ALA A 75 -1.79 -6.95 7.43
CA ALA A 75 -1.95 -5.56 7.77
C ALA A 75 -2.04 -4.66 6.54
N VAL A 76 -2.68 -3.51 6.73
CA VAL A 76 -2.82 -2.49 5.69
C VAL A 76 -1.44 -1.94 5.33
N GLY A 77 -1.16 -1.78 4.04
CA GLY A 77 0.16 -1.39 3.54
C GLY A 77 1.08 -2.58 3.22
N GLU A 78 0.71 -3.81 3.53
CA GLU A 78 1.44 -4.99 3.05
C GLU A 78 1.21 -5.21 1.57
N VAL A 79 2.20 -5.77 0.87
CA VAL A 79 2.06 -6.14 -0.54
C VAL A 79 1.58 -7.59 -0.61
N ALA A 80 0.42 -7.80 -1.21
CA ALA A 80 -0.21 -9.09 -1.36
C ALA A 80 -0.29 -9.49 -2.82
N ARG A 81 -0.14 -10.79 -3.05
CA ARG A 81 -0.50 -11.47 -4.29
C ARG A 81 -1.77 -12.25 -4.05
N VAL A 82 -2.82 -11.93 -4.80
CA VAL A 82 -4.16 -12.51 -4.70
C VAL A 82 -4.45 -13.26 -5.98
N LYS A 83 -4.75 -14.56 -5.85
CA LYS A 83 -5.28 -15.37 -6.92
C LYS A 83 -6.74 -15.68 -6.64
N GLY A 84 -7.59 -15.50 -7.64
CA GLY A 84 -9.01 -15.81 -7.52
C GLY A 84 -9.79 -15.34 -8.74
N GLU A 85 -11.01 -14.86 -8.51
CA GLU A 85 -11.88 -14.35 -9.56
C GLU A 85 -12.37 -12.94 -9.20
N LYS A 86 -12.50 -12.06 -10.20
CA LYS A 86 -13.05 -10.71 -10.05
C LYS A 86 -14.28 -10.50 -10.92
N ASN A 87 -15.13 -9.55 -10.52
CA ASN A 87 -16.25 -9.04 -11.29
C ASN A 87 -15.91 -7.63 -11.78
N ASP A 88 -15.61 -7.52 -13.08
CA ASP A 88 -15.23 -6.26 -13.73
C ASP A 88 -16.30 -5.16 -13.64
N THR A 89 -17.56 -5.53 -13.31
CA THR A 89 -18.68 -4.59 -13.29
C THR A 89 -18.79 -3.82 -11.97
N ASP A 90 -18.49 -4.46 -10.85
CA ASP A 90 -18.72 -3.89 -9.51
C ASP A 90 -17.46 -3.84 -8.63
N GLY A 91 -16.31 -4.30 -9.15
CA GLY A 91 -15.03 -4.26 -8.43
C GLY A 91 -14.99 -5.20 -7.22
N THR A 92 -15.85 -6.22 -7.19
CA THR A 92 -15.80 -7.28 -6.18
C THR A 92 -15.08 -8.51 -6.70
N GLY A 93 -14.53 -9.33 -5.81
CA GLY A 93 -13.90 -10.58 -6.17
C GLY A 93 -13.99 -11.62 -5.06
N VAL A 94 -13.57 -12.84 -5.38
CA VAL A 94 -13.43 -13.96 -4.44
C VAL A 94 -12.00 -14.46 -4.54
N ALA A 95 -11.28 -14.47 -3.43
CA ALA A 95 -9.91 -14.97 -3.37
C ALA A 95 -9.89 -16.49 -3.12
N ASP A 96 -9.07 -17.20 -3.90
CA ASP A 96 -8.71 -18.60 -3.67
C ASP A 96 -7.45 -18.70 -2.80
N SER A 97 -6.46 -17.85 -3.08
CA SER A 97 -5.27 -17.71 -2.25
C SER A 97 -4.80 -16.26 -2.16
N ILE A 98 -4.20 -15.96 -1.02
CA ILE A 98 -3.57 -14.67 -0.73
C ILE A 98 -2.20 -15.00 -0.16
N ASP A 99 -1.14 -14.56 -0.82
CA ASP A 99 0.23 -14.75 -0.38
C ASP A 99 0.87 -13.37 -0.15
N VAL A 100 1.38 -13.15 1.05
CA VAL A 100 2.08 -11.92 1.46
C VAL A 100 3.51 -12.28 1.80
N ASP A 101 4.45 -11.69 1.10
CA ASP A 101 5.88 -11.93 1.33
C ASP A 101 6.55 -10.62 1.72
N GLU A 102 7.13 -10.56 2.92
CA GLU A 102 7.92 -9.41 3.34
C GLU A 102 9.19 -9.28 2.48
N SER A 103 9.44 -8.08 1.95
CA SER A 103 10.61 -7.81 1.12
C SER A 103 11.92 -8.02 1.87
N VAL A 104 11.94 -7.62 3.15
CA VAL A 104 13.05 -7.90 4.07
C VAL A 104 12.57 -7.95 5.52
N VAL A 105 13.10 -8.90 6.28
CA VAL A 105 12.93 -9.02 7.73
C VAL A 105 14.29 -9.13 8.38
N GLY A 106 14.67 -8.15 9.21
CA GLY A 106 15.96 -8.20 9.89
C GLY A 106 16.32 -6.93 10.66
N PRO A 107 17.49 -6.91 11.31
CA PRO A 107 17.96 -5.76 12.08
C PRO A 107 18.33 -4.59 11.18
N ILE A 108 17.96 -3.37 11.60
CA ILE A 108 18.43 -2.13 10.98
C ILE A 108 19.93 -2.00 11.22
N ALA A 109 20.71 -1.98 10.14
CA ALA A 109 22.15 -1.78 10.18
C ALA A 109 22.54 -0.29 10.20
N ALA A 110 21.79 0.55 9.48
CA ALA A 110 22.05 1.97 9.37
C ALA A 110 20.75 2.75 9.15
N ILE A 111 20.73 4.00 9.60
CA ILE A 111 19.65 4.97 9.39
C ILE A 111 20.27 6.23 8.79
N ASP A 112 19.78 6.64 7.62
CA ASP A 112 20.10 7.90 6.97
C ASP A 112 18.87 8.80 6.96
N THR A 113 18.83 9.75 7.88
CA THR A 113 17.71 10.70 8.02
C THR A 113 17.70 11.77 6.95
N THR A 114 18.80 11.96 6.20
CA THR A 114 18.89 12.97 5.14
C THR A 114 18.23 12.48 3.85
N ASN A 115 18.34 11.18 3.61
CA ASN A 115 17.77 10.51 2.44
C ASN A 115 16.51 9.69 2.74
N SER A 116 16.03 9.72 4.00
CA SER A 116 14.87 8.96 4.47
C SER A 116 15.01 7.45 4.20
N VAL A 117 16.18 6.90 4.54
CA VAL A 117 16.57 5.52 4.23
C VAL A 117 16.97 4.75 5.48
N VAL A 118 16.62 3.47 5.53
CA VAL A 118 17.23 2.49 6.44
C VAL A 118 17.89 1.37 5.64
N THR A 119 18.95 0.77 6.19
CA THR A 119 19.58 -0.42 5.62
C THR A 119 19.25 -1.64 6.47
N VAL A 120 18.70 -2.70 5.86
CA VAL A 120 18.32 -3.95 6.55
C VAL A 120 18.86 -5.13 5.76
N LEU A 121 19.67 -6.00 6.36
CA LEU A 121 20.30 -7.14 5.69
C LEU A 121 20.92 -6.78 4.32
N GLY A 122 21.64 -5.66 4.24
CA GLY A 122 22.26 -5.20 2.98
C GLY A 122 21.29 -4.65 1.93
N GLN A 123 20.01 -4.53 2.25
CA GLN A 123 18.99 -3.91 1.40
C GLN A 123 18.78 -2.45 1.81
N THR A 124 18.72 -1.57 0.82
CA THR A 124 18.35 -0.16 1.01
C THR A 124 16.83 -0.05 1.00
N VAL A 125 16.26 0.50 2.06
CA VAL A 125 14.82 0.70 2.22
C VAL A 125 14.53 2.20 2.30
N LYS A 126 13.84 2.74 1.31
CA LYS A 126 13.34 4.11 1.24
C LYS A 126 12.00 4.22 1.96
N ILE A 127 11.85 5.26 2.78
CA ILE A 127 10.65 5.59 3.54
C ILE A 127 10.11 6.92 3.02
N ASN A 128 8.81 6.98 2.79
CA ASN A 128 8.14 8.20 2.33
C ASN A 128 6.76 8.36 3.01
N THR A 129 6.00 9.37 2.58
CA THR A 129 4.66 9.68 3.12
C THR A 129 3.63 8.57 2.89
N GLY A 130 3.88 7.66 1.95
CA GLY A 130 3.07 6.47 1.70
C GLY A 130 3.36 5.33 2.68
N THR A 131 4.49 5.34 3.39
CA THR A 131 4.88 4.27 4.31
C THR A 131 3.97 4.23 5.54
N SER A 132 3.40 3.07 5.80
CA SER A 132 2.63 2.75 7.01
C SER A 132 3.57 2.29 8.12
N PHE A 133 3.30 2.65 9.36
CA PHE A 133 4.07 2.16 10.51
C PHE A 133 3.17 1.39 11.48
N SER A 134 3.67 0.28 12.04
CA SER A 134 3.02 -0.38 13.17
C SER A 134 2.93 0.57 14.38
N MET A 135 1.90 0.40 15.22
CA MET A 135 1.62 1.34 16.32
C MET A 135 2.74 1.47 17.35
N ASP A 136 3.63 0.48 17.44
CA ASP A 136 4.77 0.49 18.37
C ASP A 136 5.98 1.29 17.84
N VAL A 137 5.95 1.75 16.59
CA VAL A 137 6.92 2.72 16.06
C VAL A 137 6.40 4.13 16.35
N GLN A 138 7.01 4.81 17.33
CA GLN A 138 6.59 6.13 17.79
C GLN A 138 7.78 7.11 17.85
N PRO A 139 7.72 8.27 17.15
CA PRO A 139 6.66 8.66 16.20
C PRO A 139 6.58 7.69 15.01
N ALA A 140 5.44 7.67 14.30
CA ALA A 140 5.18 6.82 13.13
C ALA A 140 5.97 7.30 11.89
N SER A 141 7.29 7.35 12.02
CA SER A 141 8.24 7.85 11.03
C SER A 141 9.62 7.25 11.28
N LEU A 142 10.59 7.64 10.45
CA LEU A 142 11.99 7.25 10.62
C LEU A 142 12.56 7.57 12.02
N ALA A 143 12.08 8.64 12.66
CA ALA A 143 12.52 9.04 14.00
C ALA A 143 12.07 8.05 15.10
N GLY A 144 11.08 7.20 14.83
CA GLY A 144 10.64 6.13 15.73
C GLY A 144 11.47 4.85 15.64
N LEU A 145 12.41 4.76 14.69
CA LEU A 145 13.26 3.59 14.45
C LEU A 145 14.68 3.78 14.99
N LYS A 146 15.33 2.67 15.33
CA LYS A 146 16.71 2.65 15.84
C LYS A 146 17.55 1.56 15.19
N VAL A 147 18.85 1.81 15.03
CA VAL A 147 19.81 0.77 14.63
C VAL A 147 19.72 -0.40 15.62
N GLY A 148 19.63 -1.62 15.08
CA GLY A 148 19.41 -2.85 15.83
C GLY A 148 17.95 -3.24 16.03
N ASP A 149 16.98 -2.34 15.78
CA ASP A 149 15.56 -2.74 15.73
C ASP A 149 15.39 -3.79 14.63
N VAL A 150 14.72 -4.90 14.93
CA VAL A 150 14.34 -5.88 13.91
C VAL A 150 13.01 -5.44 13.33
N ILE A 151 12.99 -5.20 12.03
CA ILE A 151 11.81 -4.74 11.32
C ILE A 151 11.41 -5.70 10.21
N ARG A 152 10.11 -5.74 9.94
CA ARG A 152 9.48 -6.33 8.76
C ARG A 152 9.16 -5.20 7.80
N VAL A 153 9.55 -5.34 6.55
CA VAL A 153 9.32 -4.34 5.52
C VAL A 153 8.54 -4.97 4.38
N SER A 154 7.37 -4.42 4.10
CA SER A 154 6.67 -4.63 2.83
C SER A 154 6.91 -3.43 1.93
N GLY A 155 7.10 -3.68 0.64
CA GLY A 155 7.29 -2.63 -0.34
C GLY A 155 7.51 -3.17 -1.74
N VAL A 156 7.76 -2.24 -2.65
CA VAL A 156 8.06 -2.54 -4.06
C VAL A 156 9.47 -2.03 -4.39
N ILE A 157 10.13 -2.63 -5.37
CA ILE A 157 11.48 -2.21 -5.79
C ILE A 157 11.41 -1.03 -6.75
N ASP A 158 12.33 -0.08 -6.59
CA ASP A 158 12.56 1.00 -7.54
C ASP A 158 13.53 0.58 -8.67
N SER A 159 13.73 1.47 -9.64
CA SER A 159 14.65 1.25 -10.78
C SER A 159 16.12 1.03 -10.38
N SER A 160 16.51 1.41 -9.18
CA SER A 160 17.85 1.20 -8.62
C SER A 160 17.94 -0.08 -7.78
N GLY A 161 16.86 -0.84 -7.66
CA GLY A 161 16.78 -2.05 -6.84
C GLY A 161 16.62 -1.80 -5.33
N ASN A 162 16.30 -0.56 -4.91
CA ASN A 162 15.98 -0.26 -3.52
C ASN A 162 14.51 -0.59 -3.23
N ILE A 163 14.22 -0.98 -2.00
CA ILE A 163 12.84 -1.20 -1.55
C ILE A 163 12.22 0.15 -1.20
N VAL A 164 11.10 0.51 -1.82
CA VAL A 164 10.24 1.62 -1.39
C VAL A 164 9.15 1.06 -0.49
N ALA A 165 9.25 1.34 0.81
CA ALA A 165 8.41 0.73 1.82
C ALA A 165 6.96 1.24 1.77
N SER A 166 6.01 0.32 1.65
CA SER A 166 4.59 0.56 1.85
C SER A 166 4.18 0.33 3.31
N ARG A 167 4.89 -0.54 4.03
CA ARG A 167 4.70 -0.78 5.47
C ARG A 167 6.00 -1.17 6.16
N ILE A 168 6.18 -0.66 7.37
CA ILE A 168 7.24 -1.06 8.31
C ILE A 168 6.60 -1.46 9.63
N GLU A 169 6.92 -2.66 10.09
CA GLU A 169 6.56 -3.14 11.43
C GLU A 169 7.81 -3.47 12.23
N ARG A 170 7.85 -3.09 13.52
CA ARG A 170 8.86 -3.63 14.43
C ARG A 170 8.44 -5.03 14.88
N THR A 171 9.40 -5.93 14.98
CA THR A 171 9.18 -7.31 15.41
C THR A 171 10.22 -7.75 16.46
N GLY A 172 10.05 -8.95 17.00
CA GLY A 172 10.94 -9.49 18.04
C GLY A 172 12.35 -9.74 17.52
N ALA A 173 13.35 -9.59 18.39
CA ALA A 173 14.76 -9.80 18.06
C ALA A 173 15.10 -11.24 17.58
N SER A 174 14.22 -12.20 17.86
CA SER A 174 14.34 -13.60 17.44
C SER A 174 13.47 -13.96 16.24
N ALA A 175 12.92 -12.97 15.52
CA ALA A 175 12.20 -13.23 14.28
C ALA A 175 13.11 -13.92 13.27
N GLU A 176 12.53 -14.83 12.47
CA GLU A 176 13.24 -15.40 11.33
C GLU A 176 13.62 -14.29 10.36
N LEU A 177 14.88 -14.30 9.92
CA LEU A 177 15.39 -13.32 8.98
C LEU A 177 14.94 -13.72 7.58
N GLN A 178 14.58 -12.73 6.79
CA GLN A 178 14.13 -12.96 5.43
C GLN A 178 14.62 -11.88 4.48
N VAL A 179 14.89 -12.26 3.23
CA VAL A 179 15.03 -11.32 2.12
C VAL A 179 14.43 -11.92 0.86
N LEU A 180 13.66 -11.10 0.14
CA LEU A 180 13.20 -11.38 -1.21
C LEU A 180 14.08 -10.61 -2.20
N GLY A 181 14.63 -11.29 -3.20
CA GLY A 181 15.44 -10.60 -4.21
C GLY A 181 16.03 -11.52 -5.27
N THR A 182 16.75 -10.92 -6.22
CA THR A 182 17.33 -11.64 -7.36
C THR A 182 18.71 -12.18 -7.03
N VAL A 183 18.94 -13.46 -7.31
CA VAL A 183 20.24 -14.14 -7.20
C VAL A 183 21.24 -13.50 -8.16
N ALA A 184 22.40 -13.12 -7.64
CA ALA A 184 23.54 -12.65 -8.42
C ALA A 184 24.85 -13.22 -7.88
N SER A 185 25.87 -13.31 -8.73
CA SER A 185 27.22 -13.77 -8.33
C SER A 185 27.20 -15.15 -7.64
N LEU A 186 26.41 -16.09 -8.17
CA LEU A 186 26.35 -17.46 -7.65
C LEU A 186 27.73 -18.16 -7.71
N ASP A 187 28.22 -18.58 -6.55
CA ASP A 187 29.37 -19.46 -6.39
C ASP A 187 28.90 -20.83 -5.93
N MET A 188 28.83 -21.76 -6.89
CA MET A 188 28.43 -23.14 -6.64
C MET A 188 29.45 -23.94 -5.82
N THR A 189 30.70 -23.50 -5.74
CA THR A 189 31.75 -24.17 -4.95
C THR A 189 31.68 -23.75 -3.50
N ALA A 190 31.50 -22.45 -3.25
CA ALA A 190 31.35 -21.90 -1.91
C ALA A 190 29.92 -22.08 -1.34
N HIS A 191 28.95 -22.44 -2.19
CA HIS A 191 27.51 -22.42 -1.89
C HIS A 191 27.06 -21.06 -1.37
N THR A 192 27.43 -20.01 -2.12
CA THR A 192 27.01 -18.64 -1.84
C THR A 192 26.45 -17.95 -3.07
N PHE A 193 25.61 -16.95 -2.86
CA PHE A 193 25.24 -15.96 -3.87
C PHE A 193 25.01 -14.62 -3.19
N LYS A 194 24.70 -13.58 -3.97
CA LYS A 194 24.35 -12.26 -3.48
C LYS A 194 22.92 -11.88 -3.79
N ILE A 195 22.31 -11.12 -2.88
CA ILE A 195 21.13 -10.29 -3.14
C ILE A 195 21.51 -8.86 -2.76
N ASN A 196 21.68 -8.00 -3.76
CA ASN A 196 22.27 -6.68 -3.58
C ASN A 196 23.61 -6.78 -2.81
N ALA A 197 23.74 -6.13 -1.65
CA ALA A 197 24.95 -6.18 -0.83
C ALA A 197 25.04 -7.41 0.09
N LEU A 198 23.94 -8.16 0.28
CA LEU A 198 23.91 -9.34 1.15
C LEU A 198 24.60 -10.53 0.50
N VAL A 199 25.49 -11.18 1.24
CA VAL A 199 25.96 -12.53 0.90
C VAL A 199 25.04 -13.54 1.56
N VAL A 200 24.50 -14.46 0.76
CA VAL A 200 23.70 -15.59 1.24
C VAL A 200 24.56 -16.84 1.20
N ASN A 201 24.76 -17.48 2.34
CA ASN A 201 25.34 -18.83 2.42
C ASN A 201 24.21 -19.85 2.50
N TYR A 202 24.07 -20.66 1.45
CA TYR A 202 23.00 -21.65 1.31
C TYR A 202 23.50 -23.11 1.48
N SER A 203 24.74 -23.31 1.96
CA SER A 203 25.35 -24.65 2.10
C SER A 203 24.53 -25.66 2.92
N SER A 204 23.72 -25.18 3.87
CA SER A 204 22.83 -26.00 4.71
C SER A 204 21.33 -25.76 4.45
N ALA A 205 20.99 -24.96 3.45
CA ALA A 205 19.62 -24.55 3.21
C ALA A 205 18.80 -25.66 2.54
N ASN A 206 17.52 -25.76 2.89
CA ASN A 206 16.56 -26.50 2.10
C ASN A 206 16.21 -25.68 0.84
N LEU A 207 16.34 -26.29 -0.34
CA LEU A 207 16.11 -25.63 -1.63
C LEU A 207 14.79 -26.11 -2.25
N THR A 208 13.88 -25.18 -2.57
CA THR A 208 12.56 -25.48 -3.17
C THR A 208 12.30 -24.67 -4.42
N GLY A 209 11.53 -25.24 -5.36
CA GLY A 209 11.11 -24.55 -6.59
C GLY A 209 12.17 -24.47 -7.70
N PHE A 210 13.39 -24.99 -7.47
CA PHE A 210 14.46 -25.00 -8.48
C PHE A 210 14.37 -26.24 -9.38
N ALA A 211 14.06 -26.06 -10.67
CA ALA A 211 13.96 -27.17 -11.62
C ALA A 211 15.28 -27.95 -11.80
N SER A 212 16.43 -27.27 -11.66
CA SER A 212 17.78 -27.87 -11.69
C SER A 212 18.24 -28.40 -10.32
N GLY A 213 17.43 -28.24 -9.28
CA GLY A 213 17.78 -28.55 -7.88
C GLY A 213 18.67 -27.51 -7.20
N GLN A 214 19.00 -26.39 -7.85
CA GLN A 214 19.85 -25.33 -7.30
C GLN A 214 19.50 -23.93 -7.85
N PRO A 215 19.84 -22.84 -7.14
CA PRO A 215 19.68 -21.48 -7.66
C PRO A 215 20.51 -21.22 -8.92
N SER A 216 20.07 -20.25 -9.73
CA SER A 216 20.80 -19.68 -10.86
C SER A 216 20.81 -18.15 -10.76
N ASP A 217 21.84 -17.50 -11.31
CA ASP A 217 21.82 -16.04 -11.44
C ASP A 217 20.59 -15.59 -12.23
N GLY A 218 19.89 -14.58 -11.71
CA GLY A 218 18.62 -14.07 -12.25
C GLY A 218 17.36 -14.69 -11.65
N ASP A 219 17.46 -15.77 -10.86
CA ASP A 219 16.29 -16.29 -10.13
C ASP A 219 15.82 -15.27 -9.08
N LEU A 220 14.51 -15.01 -9.03
CA LEU A 220 13.89 -14.32 -7.90
C LEU A 220 13.67 -15.36 -6.79
N VAL A 221 14.23 -15.10 -5.60
CA VAL A 221 14.20 -16.04 -4.48
C VAL A 221 13.76 -15.35 -3.20
N GLU A 222 13.02 -16.10 -2.38
CA GLU A 222 12.87 -15.81 -0.96
C GLU A 222 13.92 -16.62 -0.19
N VAL A 223 14.70 -15.93 0.63
CA VAL A 223 15.73 -16.53 1.48
C VAL A 223 15.32 -16.33 2.93
N GLN A 224 15.21 -17.42 3.68
CA GLN A 224 14.98 -17.41 5.13
C GLN A 224 16.22 -17.91 5.86
N GLY A 225 16.50 -17.37 7.04
CA GLY A 225 17.65 -17.75 7.85
C GLY A 225 17.53 -17.31 9.31
N THR A 226 18.42 -17.84 10.15
CA THR A 226 18.41 -17.58 11.60
C THR A 226 19.68 -16.92 12.11
N MET A 227 20.74 -16.85 11.30
CA MET A 227 22.02 -16.25 11.69
C MET A 227 22.48 -15.25 10.64
N PHE A 228 22.76 -14.04 11.10
CA PHE A 228 23.32 -12.95 10.29
C PHE A 228 24.58 -12.40 10.95
N ASP A 229 25.68 -12.39 10.19
CA ASP A 229 26.92 -11.75 10.57
C ASP A 229 27.00 -10.36 9.92
N ALA A 230 26.79 -9.32 10.74
CA ALA A 230 26.82 -7.93 10.29
C ALA A 230 28.22 -7.47 9.85
N THR A 231 29.30 -8.13 10.30
CA THR A 231 30.68 -7.78 9.92
C THR A 231 30.97 -8.19 8.48
N THR A 232 30.50 -9.37 8.10
CA THR A 232 30.71 -9.95 6.77
C THR A 232 29.51 -9.77 5.84
N MET A 233 28.42 -9.16 6.33
CA MET A 233 27.14 -9.03 5.62
C MET A 233 26.64 -10.40 5.10
N THR A 234 26.74 -11.43 5.93
CA THR A 234 26.42 -12.81 5.53
C THR A 234 25.22 -13.35 6.28
N LEU A 235 24.17 -13.75 5.54
CA LEU A 235 23.03 -14.51 6.05
C LEU A 235 23.30 -16.00 5.85
N THR A 236 23.22 -16.78 6.93
CA THR A 236 23.19 -18.25 6.85
C THR A 236 21.76 -18.70 6.62
N ALA A 237 21.47 -19.16 5.40
CA ALA A 237 20.13 -19.55 5.00
C ALA A 237 19.76 -20.93 5.56
N THR A 238 18.53 -21.03 6.05
CA THR A 238 17.84 -22.27 6.40
C THR A 238 16.93 -22.73 5.26
N HIS A 239 16.40 -21.79 4.49
CA HIS A 239 15.56 -22.05 3.34
C HIS A 239 15.87 -21.08 2.19
N VAL A 240 15.88 -21.59 0.97
CA VAL A 240 15.86 -20.77 -0.25
C VAL A 240 14.76 -21.33 -1.14
N ALA A 241 13.77 -20.50 -1.43
CA ALA A 241 12.65 -20.84 -2.30
C ALA A 241 12.70 -19.99 -3.57
N ARG A 242 12.65 -20.62 -4.75
CA ARG A 242 12.43 -19.90 -6.00
C ARG A 242 11.00 -19.39 -6.04
N GLN A 243 10.83 -18.10 -6.28
CA GLN A 243 9.52 -17.52 -6.53
C GLN A 243 9.01 -17.93 -7.91
N GLN A 244 7.73 -18.30 -7.99
CA GLN A 244 7.10 -18.57 -9.27
C GLN A 244 7.02 -17.27 -10.08
N SER A 245 7.19 -17.39 -11.39
CA SER A 245 6.89 -16.29 -12.28
C SER A 245 5.39 -16.08 -12.38
N GLU A 246 4.96 -14.84 -12.58
CA GLU A 246 3.53 -14.53 -12.74
C GLU A 246 2.90 -15.32 -13.90
N GLN A 247 3.66 -15.70 -14.92
CA GLN A 247 3.15 -16.56 -15.99
C GLN A 247 2.83 -17.98 -15.51
N GLU A 248 3.70 -18.54 -14.68
CA GLU A 248 3.49 -19.87 -14.09
C GLU A 248 2.27 -19.88 -13.17
N GLU A 249 1.92 -18.72 -12.59
CA GLU A 249 0.85 -18.57 -11.61
C GLU A 249 -0.48 -18.12 -12.22
N ALA A 250 -0.46 -17.12 -13.11
CA ALA A 250 -1.63 -16.55 -13.79
C ALA A 250 -2.12 -17.40 -14.97
N GLY A 251 -1.25 -18.14 -15.66
CA GLY A 251 -1.68 -18.86 -16.87
C GLY A 251 -2.24 -17.93 -17.96
N SER A 252 -3.56 -18.02 -18.21
CA SER A 252 -4.29 -17.16 -19.17
C SER A 252 -5.20 -16.12 -18.51
N ASP A 253 -5.06 -15.95 -17.21
CA ASP A 253 -5.92 -15.09 -16.39
C ASP A 253 -5.64 -13.61 -16.65
N GLU A 254 -6.58 -12.76 -16.26
CA GLU A 254 -6.34 -11.33 -16.20
C GLU A 254 -5.31 -11.02 -15.11
N MET A 255 -4.52 -9.97 -15.29
CA MET A 255 -3.47 -9.60 -14.36
C MET A 255 -3.56 -8.12 -14.00
N GLU A 256 -3.48 -7.86 -12.69
CA GLU A 256 -3.35 -6.52 -12.12
C GLU A 256 -2.02 -6.45 -11.39
N ARG A 257 -1.13 -5.55 -11.82
CA ARG A 257 0.21 -5.40 -11.26
C ARG A 257 0.43 -3.97 -10.79
N GLU A 258 0.45 -3.77 -9.48
CA GLU A 258 0.92 -2.55 -8.85
C GLU A 258 2.44 -2.59 -8.66
N GLY A 259 3.12 -1.48 -9.00
CA GLY A 259 4.56 -1.35 -8.78
C GLY A 259 5.12 -0.02 -9.28
N LEU A 260 6.43 0.14 -9.13
CA LEU A 260 7.15 1.26 -9.74
C LEU A 260 7.60 0.88 -11.15
N ILE A 261 7.66 1.86 -12.04
CA ILE A 261 8.30 1.69 -13.35
C ILE A 261 9.81 1.56 -13.12
N THR A 262 10.37 0.36 -13.30
CA THR A 262 11.79 0.05 -13.03
C THR A 262 12.69 0.21 -14.25
N ARG A 263 12.10 0.26 -15.44
CA ARG A 263 12.78 0.59 -16.71
C ARG A 263 11.79 1.34 -17.59
N PHE A 264 12.23 2.39 -18.27
CA PHE A 264 11.37 3.14 -19.18
C PHE A 264 12.12 3.47 -20.48
N ALA A 265 11.73 2.84 -21.58
CA ALA A 265 12.24 3.18 -22.91
C ALA A 265 11.22 4.02 -23.69
N SER A 266 9.93 3.72 -23.55
CA SER A 266 8.83 4.53 -24.09
C SER A 266 7.50 4.16 -23.43
N ALA A 267 6.43 4.91 -23.73
CA ALA A 267 5.07 4.59 -23.26
C ALA A 267 4.58 3.20 -23.70
N THR A 268 5.19 2.58 -24.71
CA THR A 268 4.86 1.23 -25.20
C THR A 268 5.95 0.19 -24.89
N ASP A 269 7.01 0.57 -24.16
CA ASP A 269 8.09 -0.33 -23.77
C ASP A 269 8.68 0.13 -22.42
N PHE A 270 8.19 -0.48 -21.34
CA PHE A 270 8.63 -0.21 -19.98
C PHE A 270 8.43 -1.44 -19.09
N ASP A 271 9.08 -1.45 -17.94
CA ASP A 271 8.94 -2.53 -16.95
C ASP A 271 8.31 -1.98 -15.67
N VAL A 272 7.36 -2.72 -15.10
CA VAL A 272 6.77 -2.45 -13.78
C VAL A 272 7.16 -3.59 -12.86
N ALA A 273 7.73 -3.26 -11.68
CA ALA A 273 8.28 -4.25 -10.74
C ALA A 273 9.26 -5.25 -11.41
N GLY A 274 10.08 -4.77 -12.35
CA GLY A 274 11.05 -5.59 -13.08
C GLY A 274 10.45 -6.48 -14.18
N LYS A 275 9.18 -6.30 -14.54
CA LYS A 275 8.46 -7.13 -15.52
C LYS A 275 7.94 -6.30 -16.69
N PRO A 276 8.05 -6.79 -17.94
CA PRO A 276 7.74 -6.01 -19.11
C PRO A 276 6.25 -5.73 -19.26
N VAL A 277 5.95 -4.52 -19.72
CA VAL A 277 4.61 -3.98 -19.99
C VAL A 277 4.62 -3.27 -21.34
N THR A 278 3.53 -3.42 -22.10
CA THR A 278 3.25 -2.62 -23.30
C THR A 278 1.86 -2.01 -23.21
N THR A 279 1.71 -0.81 -23.77
CA THR A 279 0.41 -0.16 -23.95
C THR A 279 0.02 -0.14 -25.42
N SER A 280 -1.20 0.29 -25.71
CA SER A 280 -1.72 0.48 -27.06
C SER A 280 -2.62 1.72 -27.13
N SER A 281 -3.14 2.05 -28.31
CA SER A 281 -4.12 3.14 -28.45
C SER A 281 -5.45 2.90 -27.72
N SER A 282 -5.73 1.67 -27.28
CA SER A 282 -6.92 1.34 -26.48
C SER A 282 -6.66 1.35 -24.97
N THR A 283 -5.41 1.54 -24.54
CA THR A 283 -5.09 1.62 -23.11
C THR A 283 -5.74 2.85 -22.50
N VAL A 284 -6.48 2.65 -21.43
CA VAL A 284 -7.11 3.73 -20.64
C VAL A 284 -6.16 4.16 -19.54
N TYR A 285 -5.96 5.48 -19.39
CA TYR A 285 -5.18 6.03 -18.29
C TYR A 285 -6.11 6.64 -17.23
N ARG A 286 -5.87 6.30 -15.96
CA ARG A 286 -6.59 6.84 -14.79
C ARG A 286 -5.62 7.62 -13.91
N ASN A 287 -6.06 8.75 -13.38
CA ASN A 287 -5.27 9.65 -12.51
C ASN A 287 -3.95 10.15 -13.12
N GLY A 288 -3.86 10.16 -14.45
CA GLY A 288 -2.70 10.59 -15.21
C GLY A 288 -2.91 10.29 -16.70
N THR A 289 -1.85 10.41 -17.47
CA THR A 289 -1.83 10.26 -18.92
C THR A 289 -0.59 9.47 -19.36
N ALA A 290 -0.53 9.08 -20.64
CA ALA A 290 0.66 8.44 -21.19
C ALA A 290 1.95 9.27 -21.03
N ALA A 291 1.83 10.60 -20.96
CA ALA A 291 2.97 11.51 -20.77
C ALA A 291 3.53 11.48 -19.35
N ASP A 292 2.76 11.00 -18.38
CA ASP A 292 3.17 10.88 -16.98
C ASP A 292 3.91 9.56 -16.70
N LEU A 293 3.99 8.65 -17.68
CA LEU A 293 4.83 7.45 -17.59
C LEU A 293 6.31 7.87 -17.57
N ALA A 294 6.96 7.57 -16.45
CA ALA A 294 8.38 7.87 -16.24
C ALA A 294 8.99 6.84 -15.28
N LEU A 295 10.32 6.78 -15.25
CA LEU A 295 11.05 5.92 -14.31
C LEU A 295 10.63 6.26 -12.87
N ASN A 296 10.42 5.23 -12.05
CA ASN A 296 9.93 5.31 -10.67
C ASN A 296 8.52 5.91 -10.48
N ALA A 297 7.75 6.14 -11.55
CA ALA A 297 6.32 6.40 -11.40
C ALA A 297 5.62 5.16 -10.82
N LYS A 298 4.78 5.34 -9.80
CA LYS A 298 3.99 4.26 -9.21
C LYS A 298 2.70 4.07 -10.00
N VAL A 299 2.52 2.88 -10.53
CA VAL A 299 1.38 2.54 -11.39
C VAL A 299 0.79 1.19 -11.00
N GLU A 300 -0.49 1.04 -11.27
CA GLU A 300 -1.18 -0.25 -11.35
C GLU A 300 -1.54 -0.49 -12.82
N VAL A 301 -1.15 -1.66 -13.33
CA VAL A 301 -1.37 -2.06 -14.72
C VAL A 301 -2.32 -3.25 -14.75
N GLU A 302 -3.47 -3.07 -15.37
CA GLU A 302 -4.47 -4.11 -15.63
C GLU A 302 -4.32 -4.58 -17.09
N GLY A 303 -4.39 -5.88 -17.34
CA GLY A 303 -4.30 -6.44 -18.69
C GLY A 303 -4.10 -7.95 -18.74
N THR A 304 -3.57 -8.44 -19.86
CA THR A 304 -3.27 -9.87 -20.05
C THR A 304 -1.83 -10.08 -20.51
N LEU A 305 -1.22 -11.19 -20.08
CA LEU A 305 0.10 -11.59 -20.56
C LEU A 305 0.00 -12.13 -22.00
N ASN A 306 0.88 -11.65 -22.87
CA ASN A 306 1.03 -12.25 -24.20
C ASN A 306 1.97 -13.48 -24.16
N SER A 307 2.15 -14.15 -25.30
CA SER A 307 3.01 -15.34 -25.42
C SER A 307 4.50 -15.09 -25.14
N SER A 308 4.94 -13.82 -25.13
CA SER A 308 6.29 -13.40 -24.77
C SER A 308 6.41 -12.94 -23.32
N ASN A 309 5.37 -13.19 -22.51
CA ASN A 309 5.29 -12.80 -21.10
C ASN A 309 5.35 -11.27 -20.86
N VAL A 310 4.86 -10.49 -21.83
CA VAL A 310 4.69 -9.04 -21.70
C VAL A 310 3.23 -8.75 -21.35
N LEU A 311 3.00 -7.95 -20.30
CA LEU A 311 1.67 -7.52 -19.91
C LEU A 311 1.16 -6.47 -20.90
N VAL A 312 0.12 -6.81 -21.66
CA VAL A 312 -0.56 -5.91 -22.59
C VAL A 312 -1.64 -5.15 -21.82
N ALA A 313 -1.37 -3.89 -21.52
CA ALA A 313 -2.20 -3.07 -20.63
C ALA A 313 -3.53 -2.65 -21.28
N SER A 314 -4.64 -3.00 -20.64
CA SER A 314 -5.97 -2.42 -20.89
C SER A 314 -6.14 -1.12 -20.12
N VAL A 315 -5.65 -1.06 -18.88
CA VAL A 315 -5.69 0.14 -18.03
C VAL A 315 -4.35 0.37 -17.36
N VAL A 316 -3.97 1.64 -17.24
CA VAL A 316 -2.87 2.10 -16.37
C VAL A 316 -3.42 3.15 -15.41
N THR A 317 -3.37 2.85 -14.12
CA THR A 317 -3.76 3.77 -13.04
C THR A 317 -2.51 4.33 -12.38
N PHE A 318 -2.39 5.64 -12.30
CA PHE A 318 -1.30 6.30 -11.57
C PHE A 318 -1.64 6.41 -10.09
N HIS A 319 -0.67 6.03 -9.24
CA HIS A 319 -0.75 6.21 -7.80
C HIS A 319 0.16 7.36 -7.39
N HIS A 320 -0.43 8.36 -6.75
CA HIS A 320 0.29 9.52 -6.23
C HIS A 320 0.68 9.26 -4.78
N ASN A 321 1.92 9.58 -4.41
CA ASN A 321 2.31 9.69 -3.00
C ASN A 321 1.62 10.95 -2.48
N GLY A 322 0.67 10.83 -1.55
CA GLY A 322 -0.14 11.97 -1.08
C GLY A 322 0.73 13.17 -0.68
N ARG A 323 0.69 14.23 -1.50
CA ARG A 323 1.45 15.49 -1.32
C ARG A 323 0.72 16.50 -0.44
N ILE A 324 -0.52 16.18 -0.10
CA ILE A 324 -1.37 16.97 0.80
C ILE A 324 -1.54 16.18 2.08
N GLU A 325 -1.47 16.88 3.21
CA GLU A 325 -1.75 16.36 4.54
C GLU A 325 -2.73 17.29 5.24
N LEU A 326 -3.84 16.75 5.73
CA LEU A 326 -4.82 17.47 6.54
C LEU A 326 -5.05 16.68 7.83
N GLU A 327 -4.59 17.21 8.95
CA GLU A 327 -4.85 16.65 10.28
C GLU A 327 -5.75 17.59 11.07
N SER A 328 -6.98 17.19 11.32
CA SER A 328 -7.96 17.93 12.12
C SER A 328 -9.18 17.05 12.41
N THR A 329 -10.15 17.58 13.14
CA THR A 329 -11.46 16.93 13.28
C THR A 329 -12.23 16.89 11.96
N ALA A 330 -12.88 15.75 11.70
CA ALA A 330 -13.85 15.59 10.63
C ALA A 330 -15.14 16.37 10.94
N THR A 331 -15.59 17.22 10.02
CA THR A 331 -16.76 18.11 10.24
C THR A 331 -18.01 17.68 9.47
N ALA A 332 -17.85 16.91 8.40
CA ALA A 332 -18.95 16.28 7.68
C ALA A 332 -18.49 14.95 7.08
N LEU A 333 -19.43 14.03 6.94
CA LEU A 333 -19.20 12.70 6.41
C LEU A 333 -20.44 12.23 5.64
N ASP A 334 -20.23 11.72 4.43
CA ASP A 334 -21.22 10.94 3.69
C ASP A 334 -20.54 9.66 3.19
N ALA A 335 -20.72 8.57 3.94
CA ALA A 335 -20.13 7.28 3.61
C ALA A 335 -20.74 6.67 2.34
N THR A 336 -21.96 7.05 1.95
CA THR A 336 -22.60 6.54 0.72
C THR A 336 -22.01 7.24 -0.51
N ALA A 337 -21.81 8.56 -0.42
CA ALA A 337 -21.16 9.33 -1.47
C ALA A 337 -19.63 9.17 -1.47
N GLY A 338 -19.04 8.54 -0.44
CA GLY A 338 -17.59 8.40 -0.30
C GLY A 338 -16.91 9.75 -0.05
N THR A 339 -17.49 10.61 0.78
CA THR A 339 -16.92 11.95 1.06
C THR A 339 -16.76 12.23 2.54
N LEU A 340 -15.69 12.96 2.86
CA LEU A 340 -15.32 13.42 4.19
C LEU A 340 -14.92 14.90 4.09
N THR A 341 -15.25 15.72 5.09
CA THR A 341 -14.81 17.12 5.14
C THR A 341 -13.88 17.33 6.32
N VAL A 342 -12.69 17.86 6.05
CA VAL A 342 -11.66 18.20 7.05
C VAL A 342 -11.17 19.61 6.74
N LEU A 343 -11.16 20.51 7.73
CA LEU A 343 -10.78 21.93 7.54
C LEU A 343 -11.55 22.66 6.42
N GLY A 344 -12.80 22.25 6.15
CA GLY A 344 -13.63 22.80 5.07
C GLY A 344 -13.29 22.27 3.67
N VAL A 345 -12.25 21.46 3.54
CA VAL A 345 -11.86 20.79 2.30
C VAL A 345 -12.69 19.52 2.13
N GLN A 346 -13.33 19.37 0.98
CA GLN A 346 -14.02 18.13 0.61
C GLN A 346 -12.98 17.11 0.12
N VAL A 347 -12.95 15.98 0.82
CA VAL A 347 -12.11 14.82 0.53
C VAL A 347 -12.98 13.73 -0.08
N THR A 348 -12.59 13.24 -1.26
CA THR A 348 -13.17 12.08 -1.92
C THR A 348 -12.39 10.83 -1.53
N VAL A 349 -13.13 9.82 -1.11
CA VAL A 349 -12.64 8.46 -0.81
C VAL A 349 -12.91 7.58 -2.02
N THR A 350 -11.94 6.72 -2.33
CA THR A 350 -12.04 5.73 -3.41
C THR A 350 -11.70 4.34 -2.87
N SER A 351 -11.84 3.30 -3.69
CA SER A 351 -11.47 1.93 -3.31
C SER A 351 -9.97 1.75 -3.10
N THR A 352 -9.13 2.68 -3.56
CA THR A 352 -7.69 2.69 -3.34
C THR A 352 -7.27 3.54 -2.12
N THR A 353 -8.22 4.20 -1.46
CA THR A 353 -7.93 4.94 -0.22
C THR A 353 -7.60 3.95 0.90
N ARG A 354 -6.40 4.10 1.47
CA ARG A 354 -5.94 3.30 2.60
C ARG A 354 -6.58 3.77 3.91
N PHE A 355 -7.12 2.85 4.71
CA PHE A 355 -7.74 3.18 6.00
C PHE A 355 -6.96 2.59 7.17
N GLU A 356 -6.65 3.41 8.18
CA GLU A 356 -6.03 2.94 9.42
C GLU A 356 -6.63 3.60 10.66
N ASP A 357 -6.58 2.88 11.78
CA ASP A 357 -6.98 3.41 13.08
C ASP A 357 -5.77 3.44 14.02
N LYS A 358 -5.22 4.64 14.23
CA LYS A 358 -4.13 4.92 15.18
C LYS A 358 -4.65 5.38 16.54
N SER A 359 -5.97 5.44 16.72
CA SER A 359 -6.56 5.70 18.03
C SER A 359 -6.31 4.54 19.00
N ALA A 360 -6.60 4.75 20.28
CA ALA A 360 -6.51 3.70 21.29
C ALA A 360 -7.44 2.49 21.03
N THR A 361 -8.42 2.60 20.13
CA THR A 361 -9.27 1.47 19.73
C THR A 361 -8.55 0.50 18.80
N ALA A 362 -7.61 0.98 17.97
CA ALA A 362 -6.80 0.17 17.07
C ALA A 362 -7.63 -0.83 16.23
N MET A 363 -8.72 -0.36 15.61
CA MET A 363 -9.58 -1.20 14.78
C MET A 363 -8.83 -1.74 13.56
N GLU A 364 -8.71 -3.06 13.44
CA GLU A 364 -8.16 -3.72 12.24
C GLU A 364 -9.09 -3.54 11.03
N LYS A 365 -10.39 -3.76 11.23
CA LYS A 365 -11.44 -3.60 10.21
C LYS A 365 -11.98 -2.17 10.23
N PHE A 366 -11.13 -1.23 9.85
CA PHE A 366 -11.45 0.19 9.82
C PHE A 366 -11.69 0.68 8.39
N ASN A 367 -12.76 1.44 8.19
CA ASN A 367 -13.11 2.09 6.93
C ASN A 367 -13.92 3.38 7.19
N LEU A 368 -14.33 4.05 6.12
CA LEU A 368 -15.06 5.32 6.19
C LEU A 368 -16.33 5.28 7.06
N SER A 369 -17.05 4.16 7.12
CA SER A 369 -18.27 4.02 7.95
C SER A 369 -17.98 3.97 9.45
N ASN A 370 -16.72 3.75 9.85
CA ASN A 370 -16.29 3.75 11.24
C ASN A 370 -15.85 5.12 11.74
N ILE A 371 -15.70 6.10 10.84
CA ILE A 371 -15.39 7.49 11.18
C ILE A 371 -16.67 8.19 11.59
N MET A 372 -16.61 9.02 12.62
CA MET A 372 -17.70 9.90 13.04
C MET A 372 -17.30 11.36 12.92
N VAL A 373 -18.30 12.24 12.73
CA VAL A 373 -18.08 13.69 12.83
C VAL A 373 -17.56 14.00 14.24
N GLY A 374 -16.43 14.71 14.31
CA GLY A 374 -15.71 15.00 15.54
C GLY A 374 -14.47 14.14 15.76
N ASP A 375 -14.30 13.02 15.06
CA ASP A 375 -13.05 12.24 15.12
C ASP A 375 -11.88 13.05 14.56
N THR A 376 -10.74 13.03 15.24
CA THR A 376 -9.47 13.56 14.68
C THR A 376 -8.96 12.58 13.63
N VAL A 377 -8.73 13.06 12.42
CA VAL A 377 -8.26 12.28 11.28
C VAL A 377 -7.07 12.96 10.62
N GLU A 378 -6.10 12.17 10.19
CA GLU A 378 -5.06 12.57 9.25
C GLU A 378 -5.46 12.07 7.85
N VAL A 379 -5.64 12.98 6.91
CA VAL A 379 -5.90 12.68 5.50
C VAL A 379 -4.65 12.99 4.70
N ARG A 380 -4.14 12.00 3.97
CA ARG A 380 -3.17 12.22 2.90
C ARG A 380 -3.81 12.05 1.54
N GLY A 381 -3.42 12.88 0.58
CA GLY A 381 -4.02 12.82 -0.75
C GLY A 381 -3.38 13.74 -1.78
N PHE A 382 -4.08 13.93 -2.89
CA PHE A 382 -3.69 14.82 -3.98
C PHE A 382 -4.91 15.58 -4.52
N GLU A 383 -4.70 16.73 -5.15
CA GLU A 383 -5.78 17.46 -5.80
C GLU A 383 -6.21 16.79 -7.11
N SER A 384 -7.51 16.62 -7.31
CA SER A 384 -8.05 16.12 -8.57
C SER A 384 -9.33 16.86 -8.99
N PRO A 385 -9.30 17.65 -10.08
CA PRO A 385 -8.12 18.05 -10.85
C PRO A 385 -7.13 18.90 -10.04
N ALA A 386 -5.88 19.00 -10.49
CA ALA A 386 -4.87 19.86 -9.85
C ALA A 386 -5.33 21.32 -9.74
N GLY A 387 -5.10 21.95 -8.58
CA GLY A 387 -5.50 23.34 -8.30
C GLY A 387 -7.01 23.55 -8.08
N SER A 388 -7.80 22.48 -7.91
CA SER A 388 -9.25 22.57 -7.69
C SER A 388 -9.67 22.83 -6.24
N GLY A 389 -8.75 22.67 -5.28
CA GLY A 389 -9.04 22.66 -3.84
C GLY A 389 -9.80 21.41 -3.38
N LYS A 390 -10.00 20.40 -4.25
CA LYS A 390 -10.65 19.13 -3.91
C LYS A 390 -9.62 18.03 -3.81
N VAL A 391 -9.67 17.25 -2.74
CA VAL A 391 -8.67 16.21 -2.45
C VAL A 391 -9.24 14.83 -2.71
N VAL A 392 -8.50 13.99 -3.42
CA VAL A 392 -8.72 12.53 -3.42
C VAL A 392 -7.77 11.91 -2.40
N ALA A 393 -8.33 11.18 -1.42
CA ALA A 393 -7.55 10.58 -0.36
C ALA A 393 -6.79 9.35 -0.85
N THR A 394 -5.49 9.33 -0.58
CA THR A 394 -4.66 8.12 -0.67
C THR A 394 -4.64 7.38 0.65
N ARG A 395 -4.79 8.09 1.77
CA ARG A 395 -4.83 7.53 3.11
C ARG A 395 -5.71 8.36 4.03
N ILE A 396 -6.46 7.68 4.90
CA ILE A 396 -7.17 8.29 6.03
C ILE A 396 -6.82 7.48 7.28
N GLU A 397 -6.19 8.15 8.25
CA GLU A 397 -5.88 7.56 9.55
C GLU A 397 -6.74 8.24 10.63
N ARG A 398 -7.43 7.48 11.46
CA ARG A 398 -8.04 8.03 12.68
C ARG A 398 -6.97 8.17 13.75
N GLN A 399 -6.78 9.38 14.25
CA GLN A 399 -5.79 9.72 15.26
C GLN A 399 -6.41 9.77 16.66
N PRO A 400 -5.60 9.71 17.73
CA PRO A 400 -6.03 10.13 19.06
C PRO A 400 -6.59 11.56 19.02
N ALA A 401 -7.59 11.84 19.87
CA ALA A 401 -8.22 13.16 19.92
C ALA A 401 -7.17 14.25 20.21
N SER A 402 -7.11 15.25 19.33
CA SER A 402 -6.15 16.35 19.38
C SER A 402 -6.79 17.67 18.97
N THR A 403 -6.29 18.77 19.52
CA THR A 403 -6.61 20.14 19.08
C THR A 403 -5.57 20.71 18.12
N THR A 404 -4.45 20.01 17.95
CA THR A 404 -3.43 20.37 16.97
C THR A 404 -4.01 20.17 15.57
N VAL A 405 -3.73 21.13 14.71
CA VAL A 405 -4.03 21.06 13.28
C VAL A 405 -2.72 21.02 12.52
N THR A 406 -2.65 20.14 11.53
CA THR A 406 -1.57 20.09 10.54
C THR A 406 -2.16 20.29 9.15
N VAL A 407 -1.55 21.16 8.36
CA VAL A 407 -1.88 21.37 6.93
C VAL A 407 -0.59 21.35 6.14
N ASN A 408 -0.42 20.38 5.25
CA ASN A 408 0.60 20.40 4.22
C ASN A 408 -0.10 20.47 2.85
N GLY A 409 0.33 21.40 2.00
CA GLY A 409 -0.18 21.49 0.64
C GLY A 409 0.37 22.70 -0.12
N PRO A 410 -0.15 22.96 -1.33
CA PRO A 410 0.33 24.04 -2.18
C PRO A 410 0.09 25.41 -1.53
N PHE A 411 1.14 26.22 -1.47
CA PHE A 411 1.08 27.59 -0.97
C PHE A 411 0.36 28.52 -1.95
N THR A 412 -0.50 29.38 -1.42
CA THR A 412 -1.11 30.50 -2.15
C THR A 412 -0.98 31.78 -1.35
N ALA A 413 -0.32 32.78 -1.93
CA ALA A 413 -0.09 34.07 -1.30
C ALA A 413 -1.40 34.77 -0.92
N GLY A 414 -1.42 35.37 0.28
CA GLY A 414 -2.53 36.18 0.78
C GLY A 414 -2.10 37.61 1.14
N THR A 415 -2.89 38.24 2.02
CA THR A 415 -2.56 39.56 2.57
C THR A 415 -1.98 39.40 3.96
N SER A 416 -0.72 39.79 4.14
CA SER A 416 -0.03 39.72 5.45
C SER A 416 -0.91 40.27 6.60
N PRO A 417 -1.02 39.55 7.74
CA PRO A 417 -0.24 38.36 8.10
C PRO A 417 -0.75 37.03 7.52
N ASP A 418 -1.82 37.05 6.73
CA ASP A 418 -2.52 35.85 6.29
C ASP A 418 -2.05 35.36 4.93
N PHE A 419 -2.13 34.04 4.74
CA PHE A 419 -2.01 33.37 3.45
C PHE A 419 -2.94 32.16 3.41
N THR A 420 -2.93 31.41 2.32
CA THR A 420 -3.74 30.19 2.20
C THR A 420 -2.90 28.98 1.79
N VAL A 421 -3.28 27.82 2.30
CA VAL A 421 -2.75 26.51 1.87
C VAL A 421 -3.95 25.66 1.51
N LEU A 422 -4.03 25.20 0.26
CA LEU A 422 -5.20 24.44 -0.23
C LEU A 422 -6.54 25.17 0.01
N GLY A 423 -6.56 26.50 -0.10
CA GLY A 423 -7.73 27.34 0.18
C GLY A 423 -8.09 27.50 1.66
N ILE A 424 -7.34 26.89 2.58
CA ILE A 424 -7.49 27.05 4.03
C ILE A 424 -6.76 28.33 4.45
N THR A 425 -7.45 29.23 5.16
CA THR A 425 -6.84 30.47 5.66
C THR A 425 -5.91 30.19 6.83
N ILE A 426 -4.68 30.68 6.71
CA ILE A 426 -3.63 30.59 7.74
C ILE A 426 -3.34 31.98 8.27
N ASP A 427 -3.44 32.17 9.58
CA ASP A 427 -2.94 33.35 10.29
C ASP A 427 -1.52 33.06 10.79
N ALA A 428 -0.54 33.80 10.26
CA ALA A 428 0.88 33.62 10.57
C ALA A 428 1.41 34.57 11.65
N SER A 429 0.55 35.36 12.29
CA SER A 429 0.95 36.47 13.17
C SER A 429 1.83 36.05 14.36
N SER A 430 1.67 34.83 14.85
CA SER A 430 2.42 34.27 15.98
C SER A 430 3.38 33.13 15.60
N ALA A 431 3.49 32.80 14.32
CA ALA A 431 4.18 31.58 13.89
C ALA A 431 5.72 31.72 13.99
N THR A 432 6.38 30.62 14.37
CA THR A 432 7.80 30.43 14.04
C THR A 432 7.89 29.96 12.60
N ILE A 433 8.67 30.66 11.77
CA ILE A 433 8.69 30.43 10.32
C ILE A 433 10.05 29.90 9.88
N LYS A 434 10.03 28.78 9.16
CA LYS A 434 11.18 28.08 8.62
C LYS A 434 11.11 28.05 7.09
N GLY A 435 12.15 28.58 6.46
CA GLY A 435 12.34 28.52 5.01
C GLY A 435 13.07 27.25 4.57
N LEU A 436 13.58 27.31 3.35
CA LEU A 436 14.45 26.27 2.80
C LEU A 436 15.70 26.07 3.70
N GLY A 437 16.10 24.82 3.90
CA GLY A 437 17.26 24.46 4.72
C GLY A 437 17.10 24.75 6.22
N ASP A 438 15.87 24.79 6.74
CA ASP A 438 15.55 25.02 8.16
C ASP A 438 15.92 26.41 8.71
N MET A 439 16.19 27.35 7.82
CA MET A 439 16.54 28.72 8.19
C MET A 439 15.31 29.45 8.74
N THR A 440 15.46 30.11 9.89
CA THR A 440 14.38 30.97 10.41
C THR A 440 14.20 32.19 9.51
N LEU A 441 12.96 32.48 9.11
CA LEU A 441 12.62 33.60 8.23
C LEU A 441 11.70 34.62 8.90
N THR A 442 11.68 35.83 8.35
CA THR A 442 10.56 36.75 8.56
C THR A 442 9.35 36.31 7.71
N LEU A 443 8.15 36.73 8.09
CA LEU A 443 6.96 36.44 7.28
C LEU A 443 7.07 36.99 5.85
N ALA A 444 7.65 38.19 5.68
CA ALA A 444 7.81 38.80 4.35
C ALA A 444 8.73 37.98 3.44
N ASP A 445 9.86 37.51 3.98
CA ASP A 445 10.80 36.66 3.24
C ASP A 445 10.17 35.31 2.90
N PHE A 446 9.42 34.73 3.84
CA PHE A 446 8.70 33.47 3.64
C PHE A 446 7.63 33.58 2.54
N LEU A 447 6.77 34.60 2.56
CA LEU A 447 5.72 34.77 1.55
C LEU A 447 6.28 34.92 0.13
N THR A 448 7.54 35.38 0.02
CA THR A 448 8.27 35.43 -1.24
C THR A 448 8.84 34.07 -1.61
N GLN A 449 9.51 33.40 -0.67
CA GLN A 449 10.18 32.11 -0.91
C GLN A 449 9.20 30.95 -1.14
N ALA A 450 8.02 30.97 -0.51
CA ALA A 450 7.05 29.89 -0.56
C ALA A 450 6.31 29.76 -1.90
N VAL A 451 6.40 30.76 -2.78
CA VAL A 451 5.75 30.71 -4.10
C VAL A 451 6.25 29.51 -4.89
N GLY A 452 5.32 28.70 -5.39
CA GLY A 452 5.63 27.49 -6.16
C GLY A 452 5.99 26.26 -5.32
N HIS A 453 6.00 26.37 -3.98
CA HIS A 453 6.32 25.27 -3.08
C HIS A 453 5.08 24.79 -2.31
N SER A 454 5.18 23.58 -1.76
CA SER A 454 4.29 23.15 -0.67
C SER A 454 4.76 23.75 0.65
N VAL A 455 3.82 24.02 1.54
CA VAL A 455 4.06 24.53 2.88
C VAL A 455 3.36 23.64 3.88
N GLU A 456 4.08 23.28 4.94
CA GLU A 456 3.56 22.63 6.13
C GLU A 456 3.28 23.66 7.21
N VAL A 457 2.10 23.58 7.82
CA VAL A 457 1.63 24.46 8.88
C VAL A 457 1.13 23.61 10.03
N SER A 458 1.63 23.88 11.24
CA SER A 458 1.08 23.32 12.48
C SER A 458 0.53 24.44 13.36
N GLY A 459 -0.60 24.18 14.03
CA GLY A 459 -1.24 25.19 14.86
C GLY A 459 -2.53 24.71 15.52
N THR A 460 -3.47 25.64 15.69
CA THR A 460 -4.81 25.36 16.25
C THR A 460 -5.89 26.02 15.40
N LEU A 461 -7.12 25.52 15.48
CA LEU A 461 -8.25 26.08 14.72
C LEU A 461 -9.00 27.16 15.52
N SER A 462 -9.24 28.31 14.91
CA SER A 462 -10.15 29.35 15.41
C SER A 462 -11.19 29.68 14.34
N GLY A 463 -12.41 29.16 14.52
CA GLY A 463 -13.43 29.20 13.47
C GLY A 463 -13.01 28.35 12.26
N MET A 464 -12.75 28.99 11.11
CA MET A 464 -12.22 28.33 9.90
C MET A 464 -10.76 28.70 9.60
N THR A 465 -10.12 29.48 10.49
CA THR A 465 -8.75 29.95 10.29
C THR A 465 -7.80 29.14 11.16
N VAL A 466 -6.71 28.65 10.57
CA VAL A 466 -5.63 27.99 11.30
C VAL A 466 -4.72 29.06 11.88
N MET A 467 -4.67 29.14 13.21
CA MET A 467 -3.74 29.97 13.97
C MET A 467 -2.39 29.25 14.01
N ALA A 468 -1.47 29.64 13.14
CA ALA A 468 -0.20 28.93 12.99
C ALA A 468 0.74 29.18 14.18
N SER A 469 1.28 28.10 14.73
CA SER A 469 2.40 28.13 15.68
C SER A 469 3.73 27.89 14.98
N GLU A 470 3.74 27.07 13.92
CA GLU A 470 4.92 26.77 13.12
C GLU A 470 4.54 26.67 11.64
N ILE A 471 5.42 27.19 10.77
CA ILE A 471 5.28 27.16 9.32
C ILE A 471 6.62 26.75 8.72
N ARG A 472 6.60 25.84 7.76
CA ARG A 472 7.79 25.34 7.07
C ARG A 472 7.56 25.22 5.56
N ILE A 473 8.55 25.60 4.74
CA ILE A 473 8.55 25.23 3.31
C ILE A 473 8.96 23.76 3.18
N ASP A 474 8.09 22.95 2.55
CA ASP A 474 8.32 21.52 2.39
C ASP A 474 9.30 21.25 1.24
N GLN A 475 10.48 20.73 1.62
CA GLN A 475 11.57 20.41 0.70
C GLN A 475 11.41 19.08 -0.03
N HIS A 476 10.42 18.24 0.33
CA HIS A 476 10.18 16.98 -0.39
C HIS A 476 9.58 17.21 -1.79
N SER A 477 9.04 18.40 -2.07
CA SER A 477 8.42 18.73 -3.35
C SER A 477 9.40 18.81 -4.54
N GLU A 478 10.69 19.05 -4.31
CA GLU A 478 11.68 19.23 -5.39
C GLU A 478 12.33 17.93 -5.89
N ARG A 479 12.28 16.82 -5.15
CA ARG A 479 13.00 15.57 -5.51
C ARG A 479 12.20 14.58 -6.35
N ASP A 480 10.91 14.82 -6.56
CA ASP A 480 10.01 13.93 -7.31
C ASP A 480 9.71 14.43 -8.74
N ASN A 481 10.25 15.59 -9.12
CA ASN A 481 10.34 15.97 -10.54
C ASN A 481 11.58 15.25 -11.09
N GLY A 482 11.38 14.11 -11.72
CA GLY A 482 12.40 13.37 -12.46
C GLY A 482 12.90 14.12 -13.70
N ASP A 483 13.53 15.27 -13.48
CA ASP A 483 14.48 15.88 -14.42
C ASP A 483 15.90 15.51 -13.96
N ASP A 484 16.31 14.28 -14.28
CA ASP A 484 17.69 13.95 -14.69
C ASP A 484 17.71 12.64 -15.50
#